data_AF-A0A9Q1CZ21-F1
#
_entry.id   AF-A0A9Q1CZ21-F1
#
_cell.length_a   1.000
_cell.length_b   1.000
_cell.length_c   1.000
_cell.angle_alpha   90.00
_cell.angle_beta   90.00
_cell.angle_gamma   90.00
#
_symmetry.space_group_name_H-M   'P 1'
#
loop_
_entity.id
_entity.type
_entity.pdbx_description
1 polymer ?
#
loop_
_entity_poly.entity_id
_entity_poly.type
_entity_poly.pdbx_seq_one_letter_code
_entity_poly.pdbx_strand_id
1 'polypeptide(L)'
;MQTKPVEPLVEGGAQVQQVINIECLADFCEAPLLNIKFRYGGALQNITLKLPVTINKFFQPTEMPSQDFFQRWKQLNLPQQEAQKIFKAGHGMDRELLKAKLMGLGCALLENVDPNPENFVCAGVIQTKAQQVGCLLRLEPNAQAQMFRLTLRSSKDSVSKRLCELLAEQF
;
A
#
# COMPACT_ATOMS: atom_id res chain seq x y z
N MET A 1 13.09 1.41 -13.32
CA MET A 1 14.02 1.00 -12.26
C MET A 1 15.43 1.10 -12.79
N GLN A 2 16.36 1.65 -12.00
CA GLN A 2 17.77 1.73 -12.37
C GLN A 2 18.61 1.15 -11.23
N THR A 3 19.61 0.36 -11.57
CA THR A 3 20.51 -0.30 -10.61
C THR A 3 21.95 -0.17 -11.10
N LYS A 4 22.91 -0.20 -10.17
CA LYS A 4 24.31 -0.40 -10.51
C LYS A 4 24.64 -1.90 -10.42
N PRO A 5 25.60 -2.41 -11.21
CA PRO A 5 26.10 -3.77 -11.04
C PRO A 5 26.66 -3.97 -9.63
N VAL A 6 26.46 -5.17 -9.09
CA VAL A 6 27.11 -5.66 -7.86
C VAL A 6 28.27 -6.58 -8.22
N GLU A 7 29.21 -6.75 -7.28
CA GLU A 7 30.32 -7.68 -7.44
C GLU A 7 29.80 -9.11 -7.67
N PRO A 8 30.28 -9.81 -8.71
CA PRO A 8 29.73 -11.12 -9.09
C PRO A 8 30.20 -12.25 -8.16
N LEU A 9 31.27 -12.04 -7.40
CA LEU A 9 31.77 -12.98 -6.41
C LEU A 9 31.33 -12.53 -5.01
N VAL A 10 30.72 -13.44 -4.26
CA VAL A 10 30.38 -13.25 -2.85
C VAL A 10 31.08 -14.36 -2.08
N GLU A 11 32.07 -13.98 -1.27
CA GLU A 11 32.79 -14.94 -0.44
C GLU A 11 31.90 -15.56 0.64
N GLY A 12 32.30 -16.74 1.13
CA GLY A 12 31.58 -17.40 2.21
C GLY A 12 31.53 -16.52 3.46
N GLY A 13 30.31 -16.19 3.92
CA GLY A 13 30.10 -15.28 5.06
C GLY A 13 30.14 -13.79 4.72
N ALA A 14 30.42 -13.41 3.46
CA ALA A 14 30.36 -12.03 3.01
C ALA A 14 28.94 -11.60 2.63
N GLN A 15 28.72 -10.29 2.54
CA GLN A 15 27.47 -9.68 2.10
C GLN A 15 27.77 -8.61 1.04
N VAL A 16 26.97 -8.61 -0.03
CA VAL A 16 26.94 -7.53 -1.03
C VAL A 16 25.57 -6.85 -1.03
N GLN A 17 25.54 -5.56 -1.36
CA GLN A 17 24.31 -4.77 -1.40
C GLN A 17 24.12 -4.14 -2.77
N GLN A 18 22.91 -4.25 -3.33
CA GLN A 18 22.51 -3.54 -4.53
C GLN A 18 21.49 -2.45 -4.18
N VAL A 19 21.77 -1.20 -4.57
CA VAL A 19 20.81 -0.10 -4.45
C VAL A 19 19.97 -0.02 -5.71
N ILE A 20 18.64 -0.01 -5.54
CA ILE A 20 17.66 0.08 -6.63
C ILE A 20 16.96 1.43 -6.55
N ASN A 21 17.14 2.26 -7.58
CA ASN A 21 16.42 3.51 -7.73
C ASN A 21 15.09 3.27 -8.44
N ILE A 22 14.00 3.74 -7.84
CA ILE A 22 12.63 3.51 -8.29
C ILE A 22 11.95 4.85 -8.55
N GLU A 23 11.39 4.99 -9.75
CA GLU A 23 10.52 6.11 -10.14
C GLU A 23 9.17 5.50 -10.53
N CYS A 24 8.07 5.97 -9.93
CA CYS A 24 6.73 5.56 -10.29
C CYS A 24 6.23 6.41 -11.47
N LEU A 25 6.19 5.82 -12.66
CA LEU A 25 5.81 6.55 -13.88
C LEU A 25 4.29 6.74 -13.97
N ALA A 26 3.53 5.69 -13.65
CA ALA A 26 2.07 5.66 -13.61
C ALA A 26 1.62 4.65 -12.54
N ASP A 27 0.31 4.58 -12.28
CA ASP A 27 -0.26 3.54 -11.42
C ASP A 27 -0.02 2.14 -11.98
N PHE A 28 0.17 1.17 -11.08
CA PHE A 28 0.53 -0.19 -11.42
C PHE A 28 -0.06 -1.19 -10.41
N CYS A 29 -0.32 -2.41 -10.89
CA CYS A 29 -0.85 -3.50 -10.05
C CYS A 29 0.22 -4.55 -9.72
N GLU A 30 1.04 -4.91 -10.70
CA GLU A 30 2.00 -6.00 -10.58
C GLU A 30 3.22 -5.64 -9.75
N ALA A 31 3.64 -6.57 -8.89
CA ALA A 31 4.88 -6.45 -8.16
C ALA A 31 6.07 -6.79 -9.09
N PRO A 32 7.13 -5.98 -9.13
CA PRO A 32 8.35 -6.29 -9.87
C PRO A 32 8.98 -7.59 -9.39
N LEU A 33 9.59 -8.37 -10.28
CA LEU A 33 10.31 -9.60 -9.93
C LEU A 33 11.81 -9.33 -9.81
N LEU A 34 12.42 -9.83 -8.72
CA LEU A 34 13.86 -9.95 -8.57
C LEU A 34 14.26 -11.38 -8.90
N ASN A 35 15.12 -11.53 -9.90
CA ASN A 35 15.70 -12.81 -10.26
C ASN A 35 17.20 -12.81 -9.92
N ILE A 36 17.62 -13.75 -9.08
CA ILE A 36 19.00 -13.91 -8.61
C ILE A 36 19.54 -15.20 -9.18
N LYS A 37 20.59 -15.12 -10.00
CA LYS A 37 21.29 -16.26 -10.57
C LYS A 37 22.75 -16.24 -10.15
N PHE A 38 23.25 -17.35 -9.62
CA PHE A 38 24.64 -17.49 -9.19
C PHE A 38 25.09 -18.94 -9.30
N ARG A 39 26.39 -19.21 -9.17
CA ARG A 39 26.93 -20.57 -9.08
C ARG A 39 27.37 -20.88 -7.66
N TYR A 40 27.06 -22.07 -7.20
CA TYR A 40 27.48 -22.59 -5.89
C TYR A 40 27.92 -24.04 -6.03
N GLY A 41 29.16 -24.35 -5.65
CA GLY A 41 29.73 -25.70 -5.81
C GLY A 41 29.73 -26.22 -7.26
N GLY A 42 29.87 -25.32 -8.25
CA GLY A 42 29.80 -25.66 -9.68
C GLY A 42 28.39 -25.73 -10.28
N ALA A 43 27.35 -25.88 -9.45
CA ALA A 43 25.95 -25.91 -9.87
C ALA A 43 25.36 -24.50 -10.06
N LEU A 44 24.43 -24.34 -11.01
CA LEU A 44 23.69 -23.09 -11.22
C LEU A 44 22.50 -23.02 -10.26
N GLN A 45 22.37 -21.89 -9.57
CA GLN A 45 21.25 -21.56 -8.70
C GLN A 45 20.41 -20.46 -9.34
N ASN A 46 19.08 -20.53 -9.15
CA ASN A 46 18.14 -19.55 -9.68
C ASN A 46 17.01 -19.31 -8.68
N ILE A 47 16.88 -18.08 -8.21
CA ILE A 47 15.87 -17.66 -7.23
C ILE A 47 15.05 -16.54 -7.85
N THR A 48 13.72 -16.63 -7.77
CA THR A 48 12.80 -15.58 -8.21
C THR A 48 11.93 -15.14 -7.03
N LEU A 49 11.94 -13.84 -6.74
CA LEU A 49 11.19 -13.22 -5.65
C LEU A 49 10.34 -12.07 -6.18
N LYS A 50 9.20 -11.79 -5.54
CA LYS A 50 8.50 -10.51 -5.74
C LYS A 50 9.19 -9.44 -4.89
N LEU A 51 9.60 -8.34 -5.51
CA LEU A 51 10.03 -7.16 -4.76
C LEU A 51 8.81 -6.49 -4.12
N PRO A 52 8.89 -6.08 -2.84
CA PRO A 52 7.78 -5.43 -2.12
C PRO A 52 7.63 -3.96 -2.52
N VAL A 53 7.58 -3.70 -3.83
CA VAL A 53 7.36 -2.39 -4.44
C VAL A 53 5.90 -2.37 -4.89
N THR A 54 5.09 -1.60 -4.17
CA THR A 54 3.64 -1.53 -4.36
C THR A 54 3.17 -0.09 -4.44
N ILE A 55 2.02 0.15 -5.06
CA ILE A 55 1.54 1.51 -5.37
C ILE A 55 1.44 2.40 -4.12
N ASN A 56 1.07 1.83 -2.96
CA ASN A 56 0.96 2.58 -1.70
C ASN A 56 2.31 3.16 -1.22
N LYS A 57 3.46 2.62 -1.65
CA LYS A 57 4.78 3.19 -1.33
C LYS A 57 5.01 4.58 -1.93
N PHE A 58 4.15 5.01 -2.85
CA PHE A 58 4.17 6.34 -3.46
C PHE A 58 3.11 7.29 -2.90
N PHE A 59 2.54 6.96 -1.73
CA PHE A 59 1.70 7.92 -1.02
C PHE A 59 2.51 9.11 -0.52
N GLN A 60 1.93 10.28 -0.70
CA GLN A 60 2.22 11.46 0.11
C GLN A 60 1.05 11.63 1.10
N PRO A 61 1.29 11.60 2.43
CA PRO A 61 0.24 11.77 3.42
C PRO A 61 -0.39 13.15 3.29
N THR A 62 -1.70 13.25 3.53
CA THR A 62 -2.43 14.52 3.43
C THR A 62 -3.34 14.70 4.62
N GLU A 63 -2.92 15.57 5.54
CA GLU A 63 -3.74 16.02 6.66
C GLU A 63 -4.88 16.91 6.17
N MET A 64 -6.07 16.74 6.74
CA MET A 64 -7.20 17.65 6.50
C MET A 64 -8.22 17.58 7.63
N PRO A 65 -8.97 18.66 7.89
CA PRO A 65 -10.10 18.64 8.80
C PRO A 65 -11.22 17.69 8.34
N SER A 66 -12.05 17.25 9.29
CA SER A 66 -13.20 16.37 9.03
C SER A 66 -14.14 16.91 7.95
N GLN A 67 -14.43 18.21 7.96
CA GLN A 67 -15.28 18.86 6.95
C GLN A 67 -14.75 18.67 5.53
N ASP A 68 -13.45 18.91 5.33
CA ASP A 68 -12.79 18.79 4.03
C ASP A 68 -12.77 17.33 3.56
N PHE A 69 -12.51 16.40 4.48
CA PHE A 69 -12.56 14.97 4.18
C PHE A 69 -13.94 14.58 3.64
N PHE A 70 -15.03 14.92 4.34
CA PHE A 70 -16.37 14.54 3.90
C PHE A 70 -16.81 15.27 2.63
N GLN A 71 -16.35 16.50 2.41
CA GLN A 71 -16.59 17.20 1.15
C GLN A 71 -15.95 16.44 -0.02
N ARG A 72 -14.67 16.07 0.09
CA ARG A 72 -13.96 15.29 -0.94
C ARG A 72 -14.52 13.88 -1.10
N TRP A 73 -14.88 13.24 0.01
CA TRP A 73 -15.52 11.92 0.00
C TRP A 73 -16.81 11.93 -0.81
N LYS A 74 -17.66 12.94 -0.61
CA LYS A 74 -18.93 13.10 -1.34
C LYS A 74 -18.74 13.49 -2.81
N GLN A 75 -17.64 14.15 -3.16
CA GLN A 75 -17.30 14.46 -4.56
C GLN A 75 -16.90 13.21 -5.35
N LEU A 76 -16.28 12.21 -4.70
CA LEU A 76 -15.96 10.92 -5.28
C LEU A 76 -17.17 9.98 -5.19
N ASN A 77 -18.21 10.23 -5.99
CA ASN A 77 -19.49 9.52 -5.92
C ASN A 77 -19.79 8.60 -7.10
N LEU A 78 -18.89 8.53 -8.09
CA LEU A 78 -19.09 7.64 -9.23
C LEU A 78 -18.77 6.19 -8.81
N PRO A 79 -19.55 5.19 -9.26
CA PRO A 79 -19.34 3.79 -8.87
C PRO A 79 -17.91 3.28 -9.10
N GLN A 80 -17.27 3.71 -10.20
CA GLN A 80 -15.90 3.34 -10.53
C GLN A 80 -14.83 4.02 -9.66
N GLN A 81 -15.19 5.05 -8.90
CA GLN A 81 -14.24 5.73 -8.00
C GLN A 81 -14.17 5.06 -6.63
N GLU A 82 -15.15 4.21 -6.29
CA GLU A 82 -15.21 3.47 -5.03
C GLU A 82 -14.84 1.99 -5.23
N ALA A 83 -13.99 1.49 -4.34
CA ALA A 83 -13.76 0.07 -4.18
C ALA A 83 -13.98 -0.31 -2.72
N GLN A 84 -14.84 -1.29 -2.46
CA GLN A 84 -15.13 -1.79 -1.12
C GLN A 84 -14.83 -3.28 -1.02
N LYS A 85 -14.25 -3.69 0.10
CA LYS A 85 -14.00 -5.09 0.43
C LYS A 85 -14.36 -5.38 1.87
N ILE A 86 -15.16 -6.44 2.06
CA ILE A 86 -15.45 -7.00 3.38
C ILE A 86 -14.68 -8.31 3.50
N PHE A 87 -13.86 -8.45 4.53
CA PHE A 87 -12.95 -9.59 4.67
C PHE A 87 -12.71 -9.94 6.14
N LYS A 88 -12.35 -11.21 6.39
CA LYS A 88 -12.04 -11.71 7.73
C LYS A 88 -10.67 -11.20 8.18
N ALA A 89 -10.54 -10.84 9.44
CA ALA A 89 -9.25 -10.42 9.99
C ALA A 89 -8.24 -11.58 9.95
N GLY A 90 -7.05 -11.31 9.40
CA GLY A 90 -5.92 -12.24 9.42
C GLY A 90 -5.21 -12.26 10.77
N HIS A 91 -5.30 -11.18 11.54
CA HIS A 91 -4.68 -11.01 12.84
C HIS A 91 -5.66 -10.40 13.87
N GLY A 92 -5.22 -10.30 15.13
CA GLY A 92 -6.01 -9.62 16.16
C GLY A 92 -6.28 -8.15 15.79
N MET A 93 -7.47 -7.66 16.14
CA MET A 93 -7.92 -6.27 15.90
C MET A 93 -7.45 -5.32 17.00
N ASP A 94 -6.17 -5.37 17.36
CA ASP A 94 -5.60 -4.41 18.32
C ASP A 94 -5.52 -3.01 17.70
N ARG A 95 -6.10 -2.01 18.38
CA ARG A 95 -6.24 -0.66 17.85
C ARG A 95 -4.89 -0.01 17.52
N GLU A 96 -3.90 -0.15 18.39
CA GLU A 96 -2.58 0.47 18.19
C GLU A 96 -1.81 -0.22 17.06
N LEU A 97 -1.95 -1.54 16.94
CA LEU A 97 -1.40 -2.28 15.79
C LEU A 97 -2.06 -1.83 14.47
N LEU A 98 -3.38 -1.63 14.46
CA LEU A 98 -4.09 -1.12 13.28
C LEU A 98 -3.63 0.29 12.90
N LYS A 99 -3.46 1.20 13.87
CA LYS A 99 -2.89 2.54 13.63
C LYS A 99 -1.49 2.44 13.03
N ALA A 100 -0.61 1.64 13.62
CA ALA A 100 0.75 1.46 13.13
C ALA A 100 0.79 0.91 11.71
N LYS A 101 -0.06 -0.09 11.40
CA LYS A 101 -0.23 -0.63 10.04
C LYS A 101 -0.68 0.47 9.07
N LEU A 102 -1.71 1.24 9.42
CA LEU A 102 -2.26 2.30 8.57
C LEU A 102 -1.24 3.41 8.29
N MET A 103 -0.51 3.86 9.31
CA MET A 103 0.57 4.84 9.15
C MET A 103 1.70 4.29 8.27
N GLY A 104 2.03 3.00 8.40
CA GLY A 104 3.04 2.32 7.59
C GLY A 104 2.69 2.17 6.10
N LEU A 105 1.43 2.44 5.72
CA LEU A 105 1.00 2.46 4.32
C LEU A 105 1.49 3.70 3.56
N GLY A 106 1.82 4.77 4.27
CA GLY A 106 2.25 6.07 3.72
C GLY A 106 1.15 7.15 3.66
N CYS A 107 -0.08 6.85 4.07
CA CYS A 107 -1.17 7.84 4.16
C CYS A 107 -1.22 8.52 5.55
N ALA A 108 -1.89 9.68 5.62
CA ALA A 108 -2.19 10.35 6.89
C ALA A 108 -3.35 9.62 7.58
N LEU A 109 -3.22 9.33 8.88
CA LEU A 109 -4.30 8.82 9.71
C LEU A 109 -5.03 10.00 10.34
N LEU A 110 -6.29 10.22 9.95
CA LEU A 110 -7.08 11.36 10.37
C LEU A 110 -7.90 11.03 11.62
N GLU A 111 -7.60 11.67 12.73
CA GLU A 111 -8.32 11.50 14.00
C GLU A 111 -9.64 12.29 13.99
N ASN A 112 -10.66 11.77 14.69
CA ASN A 112 -11.96 12.43 14.88
C ASN A 112 -12.71 12.83 13.59
N VAL A 113 -12.49 12.08 12.49
CA VAL A 113 -13.22 12.29 11.23
C VAL A 113 -14.50 11.45 11.19
N ASP A 114 -14.40 10.15 11.41
CA ASP A 114 -15.58 9.28 11.51
C ASP A 114 -16.30 9.51 12.84
N PRO A 115 -17.65 9.66 12.86
CA PRO A 115 -18.41 9.71 14.09
C PRO A 115 -18.26 8.45 14.97
N ASN A 116 -17.99 7.29 14.35
CA ASN A 116 -17.68 6.07 15.07
C ASN A 116 -16.17 6.03 15.42
N PRO A 117 -15.78 6.12 16.70
CA PRO A 117 -14.37 6.15 17.10
C PRO A 117 -13.62 4.85 16.80
N GLU A 118 -14.32 3.73 16.56
CA GLU A 118 -13.71 2.45 16.17
C GLU A 118 -13.26 2.40 14.71
N ASN A 119 -13.78 3.31 13.89
CA ASN A 119 -13.39 3.40 12.49
C ASN A 119 -12.11 4.21 12.33
N PHE A 120 -11.33 3.85 11.32
CA PHE A 120 -10.14 4.59 10.93
C PHE A 120 -10.37 5.27 9.59
N VAL A 121 -9.91 6.51 9.48
CA VAL A 121 -9.98 7.30 8.27
C VAL A 121 -8.58 7.69 7.88
N CYS A 122 -8.22 7.49 6.61
CA CYS A 122 -6.94 7.95 6.09
C CYS A 122 -7.10 8.75 4.81
N ALA A 123 -6.15 9.64 4.55
CA ALA A 123 -6.06 10.39 3.31
C ALA A 123 -4.62 10.52 2.81
N GLY A 124 -4.46 10.54 1.50
CA GLY A 124 -3.17 10.75 0.87
C GLY A 124 -3.29 10.92 -0.64
N VAL A 125 -2.19 11.31 -1.26
CA VAL A 125 -2.09 11.44 -2.72
C VAL A 125 -1.06 10.45 -3.22
N ILE A 126 -1.45 9.57 -4.15
CA ILE A 126 -0.48 8.74 -4.87
C ILE A 126 0.25 9.63 -5.88
N GLN A 127 1.56 9.74 -5.72
CA GLN A 127 2.45 10.52 -6.56
C GLN A 127 3.06 9.64 -7.64
N THR A 128 2.69 9.89 -8.89
CA THR A 128 3.32 9.28 -10.07
C THR A 128 3.80 10.38 -11.01
N LYS A 129 4.73 10.07 -11.91
CA LYS A 129 5.20 11.03 -12.91
C LYS A 129 4.08 11.50 -13.83
N ALA A 130 3.15 10.61 -14.19
CA ALA A 130 2.05 10.92 -15.10
C ALA A 130 0.93 11.73 -14.43
N GLN A 131 0.67 11.50 -13.14
CA GLN A 131 -0.50 12.07 -12.46
C GLN A 131 -0.40 11.98 -10.93
N GLN A 132 -1.20 12.80 -10.27
CA GLN A 132 -1.49 12.73 -8.84
C GLN A 132 -2.91 12.20 -8.61
N VAL A 133 -3.05 11.21 -7.74
CA VAL A 133 -4.36 10.59 -7.45
C VAL A 133 -4.67 10.74 -5.97
N GLY A 134 -5.63 11.63 -5.66
CA GLY A 134 -6.15 11.77 -4.30
C GLY A 134 -6.93 10.53 -3.89
N CYS A 135 -6.59 9.97 -2.74
CA CYS A 135 -7.19 8.76 -2.20
C CYS A 135 -7.68 9.01 -0.77
N LEU A 136 -8.89 8.54 -0.51
CA LEU A 136 -9.54 8.54 0.80
C LEU A 136 -9.86 7.11 1.17
N LEU A 137 -9.61 6.76 2.43
CA LEU A 137 -9.77 5.42 2.96
C LEU A 137 -10.62 5.47 4.21
N ARG A 138 -11.51 4.50 4.36
CA ARG A 138 -12.27 4.24 5.58
C ARG A 138 -12.18 2.75 5.90
N LEU A 139 -11.62 2.42 7.06
CA LEU A 139 -11.56 1.05 7.59
C LEU A 139 -12.51 0.94 8.79
N GLU A 140 -13.43 -0.01 8.72
CA GLU A 140 -14.47 -0.23 9.72
C GLU A 140 -14.30 -1.65 10.31
N PRO A 141 -13.63 -1.79 11.46
CA PRO A 141 -13.50 -3.06 12.16
C PRO A 141 -14.83 -3.50 12.79
N ASN A 142 -15.13 -4.80 12.72
CA ASN A 142 -16.18 -5.46 13.47
C ASN A 142 -15.55 -6.56 14.33
N ALA A 143 -15.26 -6.22 15.60
CA ALA A 143 -14.61 -7.13 16.54
C ALA A 143 -15.47 -8.37 16.88
N GLN A 144 -16.80 -8.25 16.88
CA GLN A 144 -17.68 -9.39 17.16
C GLN A 144 -17.67 -10.41 16.03
N ALA A 145 -17.74 -9.93 14.78
CA ALA A 145 -17.72 -10.79 13.60
C ALA A 145 -16.30 -11.19 13.15
N GLN A 146 -15.26 -10.57 13.70
CA GLN A 146 -13.87 -10.68 13.23
C GLN A 146 -13.73 -10.35 11.74
N MET A 147 -14.45 -9.31 11.29
CA MET A 147 -14.46 -8.83 9.91
C MET A 147 -14.05 -7.36 9.83
N PHE A 148 -13.45 -6.96 8.72
CA PHE A 148 -13.26 -5.56 8.34
C PHE A 148 -14.15 -5.21 7.15
N ARG A 149 -14.63 -3.98 7.10
CA ARG A 149 -15.09 -3.33 5.86
C ARG A 149 -14.12 -2.21 5.52
N LEU A 150 -13.43 -2.36 4.40
CA LEU A 150 -12.51 -1.37 3.85
C LEU A 150 -13.17 -0.71 2.65
N THR A 151 -13.24 0.62 2.65
CA THR A 151 -13.72 1.42 1.51
C THR A 151 -12.62 2.38 1.07
N LEU A 152 -12.24 2.31 -0.21
CA LEU A 152 -11.32 3.24 -0.87
C LEU A 152 -12.09 4.06 -1.89
N ARG A 153 -11.88 5.38 -1.86
CA ARG A 153 -12.32 6.30 -2.90
C ARG A 153 -11.13 7.06 -3.47
N SER A 154 -11.04 7.13 -4.79
CA SER A 154 -10.00 7.93 -5.46
C SER A 154 -10.48 8.49 -6.78
N SER A 155 -9.76 9.45 -7.35
CA SER A 155 -10.07 10.01 -8.66
C SER A 155 -9.82 9.03 -9.83
N LYS A 156 -9.26 7.83 -9.58
CA LYS A 156 -8.97 6.83 -10.61
C LYS A 156 -9.33 5.40 -10.19
N ASP A 157 -10.16 4.75 -10.98
CA ASP A 157 -10.69 3.39 -10.73
C ASP A 157 -9.61 2.34 -10.40
N SER A 158 -8.58 2.26 -11.25
CA SER A 158 -7.47 1.30 -11.07
C SER A 158 -6.76 1.47 -9.73
N VAL A 159 -6.62 2.71 -9.23
CA VAL A 159 -5.98 3.00 -7.94
C VAL A 159 -6.89 2.60 -6.78
N SER A 160 -8.19 2.93 -6.85
CA SER A 160 -9.16 2.51 -5.82
C SER A 160 -9.17 0.99 -5.65
N LYS A 161 -9.31 0.25 -6.76
CA LYS A 161 -9.32 -1.23 -6.76
C LYS A 161 -8.02 -1.78 -6.21
N ARG A 162 -6.88 -1.34 -6.74
CA ARG A 162 -5.57 -1.90 -6.37
C ARG A 162 -5.22 -1.65 -4.90
N LEU A 163 -5.47 -0.45 -4.40
CA LEU A 163 -5.26 -0.13 -2.99
C LEU A 163 -6.18 -0.98 -2.10
N CYS A 164 -7.47 -1.09 -2.43
CA CYS A 164 -8.42 -1.86 -1.65
C CYS A 164 -8.02 -3.34 -1.55
N GLU A 165 -7.56 -3.94 -2.66
CA GLU A 165 -7.04 -5.31 -2.67
C GLU A 165 -5.80 -5.48 -1.81
N LEU A 166 -4.78 -4.63 -2.03
CA LEU A 166 -3.49 -4.71 -1.35
C LEU A 166 -3.63 -4.52 0.16
N LEU A 167 -4.49 -3.60 0.57
CA LEU A 167 -4.68 -3.24 1.96
C LEU A 167 -5.43 -4.33 2.71
N ALA A 168 -6.42 -4.96 2.07
CA ALA A 168 -7.15 -6.08 2.69
C ALA A 168 -6.24 -7.28 3.03
N GLU A 169 -5.09 -7.44 2.35
CA GLU A 169 -4.12 -8.49 2.66
C GLU A 169 -3.28 -8.18 3.92
N GLN A 170 -3.33 -6.94 4.45
CA GLN A 170 -2.50 -6.52 5.58
C GLN A 170 -3.21 -6.67 6.95
N PHE A 171 -4.51 -6.92 6.98
CA PHE A 171 -5.35 -6.84 8.18
C PHE A 171 -5.90 -8.19 8.62
#